data_AF-A0A850KRX2-F1
#
_entry.id   AF-A0A850KRX2-F1
#
_cell.length_a   1.000
_cell.length_b   1.000
_cell.length_c   1.000
_cell.angle_alpha   90.00
_cell.angle_beta   90.00
_cell.angle_gamma   90.00
#
_symmetry.space_group_name_H-M   'P 1'
#
loop_
_entity.id
_entity.type
_entity.pdbx_description
1 polymer ?
#
loop_
_entity_poly.entity_id
_entity_poly.type
_entity_poly.pdbx_seq_one_letter_code
_entity_poly.pdbx_strand_id
1 'polypeptide(L)'
;MMNKNTINWRKASVEIAGIVFAVLLALWLEAWRDDMELQDRADEALERVHAEISQNRIDMIDSNKLNLRNLEALRKAMREEGSTIDTLGPYLHISSASLSDSSWTSAKMTEVLGKMPMETIGELAALYETQQYFTEYARFLMKEYTELTSDIQFGPDREKAAVKFAQHLAIMNSLGEQLVQTYDDFLKVEEAVE
;
A
#
# COMPACT_ATOMS: atom_id res chain seq x y z
N MET A 1 -48.71 67.04 9.48
CA MET A 1 -47.62 66.98 10.47
C MET A 1 -46.79 65.73 10.18
N MET A 2 -45.61 65.87 9.56
CA MET A 2 -44.69 64.76 9.34
C MET A 2 -43.87 64.54 10.60
N ASN A 3 -44.10 63.42 11.27
CA ASN A 3 -43.36 63.03 12.47
C ASN A 3 -41.96 62.59 12.02
N LYS A 4 -40.92 63.35 12.37
CA LYS A 4 -39.53 62.97 12.13
C LYS A 4 -39.14 61.92 13.17
N ASN A 5 -39.36 60.64 12.83
CA ASN A 5 -38.75 59.53 13.57
C ASN A 5 -37.23 59.66 13.42
N THR A 6 -36.57 60.15 14.45
CA THR A 6 -35.11 60.15 14.55
C THR A 6 -34.68 58.70 14.78
N ILE A 7 -34.22 58.04 13.72
CA ILE A 7 -33.61 56.71 13.81
C ILE A 7 -32.45 56.82 14.80
N ASN A 8 -32.53 56.07 15.90
CA ASN A 8 -31.46 56.00 16.89
C ASN A 8 -30.34 55.10 16.34
N TRP A 9 -29.47 55.69 15.53
CA TRP A 9 -28.37 55.00 14.85
C TRP A 9 -27.46 54.19 15.78
N ARG A 10 -27.27 54.63 17.03
CA ARG A 10 -26.49 53.87 18.02
C ARG A 10 -27.13 52.52 18.33
N LYS A 11 -28.47 52.50 18.47
CA LYS A 11 -29.21 51.25 18.71
C LYS A 11 -29.16 50.35 17.48
N ALA A 12 -29.38 50.90 16.29
CA ALA A 12 -29.32 50.16 15.04
C ALA A 12 -27.93 49.52 14.79
N SER A 13 -26.84 50.23 15.07
CA SER A 13 -25.48 49.69 14.91
C SER A 13 -25.18 48.53 15.87
N VAL A 14 -25.64 48.61 17.13
CA VAL A 14 -25.47 47.52 18.10
C VAL A 14 -26.27 46.29 17.70
N GLU A 15 -27.51 46.47 17.21
CA GLU A 15 -28.35 45.36 16.73
C GLU A 15 -27.73 44.67 15.52
N ILE A 16 -27.23 45.43 14.54
CA ILE A 16 -26.54 44.87 13.36
C ILE A 16 -25.26 44.13 13.79
N ALA A 17 -24.44 44.73 14.65
CA ALA A 17 -23.22 44.08 15.14
C ALA A 17 -23.51 42.78 15.88
N GLY A 18 -24.58 42.74 16.69
CA GLY A 18 -25.03 41.53 17.38
C GLY A 18 -25.47 40.43 16.42
N ILE A 19 -26.24 40.77 15.38
CA ILE A 19 -26.66 39.81 14.34
C ILE A 19 -25.44 39.26 13.59
N VAL A 20 -24.53 40.13 13.14
CA VAL A 20 -23.31 39.72 12.45
C VAL A 20 -22.46 38.81 13.34
N PHE A 21 -22.29 39.16 14.61
CA PHE A 21 -21.54 38.36 15.57
C PHE A 21 -22.16 36.98 15.79
N ALA A 22 -23.48 36.89 15.94
CA ALA A 22 -24.18 35.61 16.07
C ALA A 22 -24.00 34.72 14.82
N VAL A 23 -24.07 35.30 13.62
CA VAL A 23 -23.82 34.58 12.36
C VAL A 23 -22.38 34.09 12.28
N LEU A 24 -21.40 34.93 12.63
CA LEU A 24 -19.98 34.53 12.64
C LEU A 24 -19.70 33.42 13.64
N LEU A 25 -20.29 33.46 14.83
CA LEU A 25 -20.18 32.39 15.82
C LEU A 25 -20.77 31.08 15.32
N ALA A 26 -21.92 31.13 14.65
CA ALA A 26 -22.54 29.93 14.08
C ALA A 26 -21.65 29.29 12.99
N LEU A 27 -21.11 30.09 12.06
CA LEU A 27 -20.21 29.61 11.01
C LEU A 27 -18.90 29.07 11.59
N TRP A 28 -18.36 29.71 12.63
CA TRP A 28 -17.17 29.23 13.31
C TRP A 28 -17.40 27.88 14.00
N LEU A 29 -18.54 27.71 14.69
CA LEU A 29 -18.89 26.45 15.35
C LEU A 29 -19.08 25.31 14.33
N GLU A 30 -19.72 25.60 13.19
CA GLU A 30 -19.88 24.64 12.09
C GLU A 30 -18.53 24.23 11.51
N ALA A 31 -17.67 25.21 11.18
CA ALA A 31 -16.32 24.93 10.68
C ALA A 31 -15.49 24.12 11.67
N TRP A 32 -15.57 24.41 12.97
CA TRP A 32 -14.86 23.66 14.00
C TRP A 32 -15.35 22.21 14.11
N ARG A 33 -16.67 21.98 14.07
CA ARG A 33 -17.22 20.62 14.07
C ARG A 33 -16.79 19.84 12.83
N ASP A 34 -16.88 20.46 11.66
CA ASP A 34 -16.51 19.81 10.39
C ASP A 34 -14.99 19.49 10.36
N ASP A 35 -14.16 20.35 10.95
CA ASP A 35 -12.72 20.10 11.14
C ASP A 35 -12.45 18.88 12.01
N MET A 36 -13.18 18.73 13.12
CA MET A 36 -13.10 17.56 14.00
C MET A 36 -13.56 16.28 13.30
N GLU A 37 -14.70 16.31 12.60
CA GLU A 37 -15.18 15.13 11.86
C GLU A 37 -14.19 14.68 10.78
N LEU A 38 -13.52 15.64 10.12
CA LEU A 38 -12.52 15.33 9.11
C LEU A 38 -11.24 14.74 9.74
N GLN A 39 -10.86 15.20 10.94
CA GLN A 39 -9.77 14.60 11.71
C GLN A 39 -10.10 13.15 12.09
N ASP A 40 -11.28 12.89 12.65
CA ASP A 40 -11.71 11.54 13.05
C ASP A 40 -11.69 10.56 11.87
N ARG A 41 -12.14 11.01 10.69
CA ARG A 41 -12.09 10.20 9.45
C ARG A 41 -10.66 9.94 8.97
N ALA A 42 -9.74 10.88 9.19
CA ALA A 42 -8.33 10.69 8.85
C ALA A 42 -7.68 9.67 9.76
N ASP A 43 -7.98 9.71 11.06
CA ASP A 43 -7.50 8.73 12.03
C ASP A 43 -8.04 7.32 11.69
N GLU A 44 -9.33 7.20 11.38
CA GLU A 44 -9.94 5.92 10.93
C GLU A 44 -9.32 5.41 9.61
N ALA A 45 -9.07 6.30 8.65
CA ALA A 45 -8.41 5.93 7.39
C ALA A 45 -6.98 5.42 7.63
N LEU A 46 -6.24 6.07 8.54
CA LEU A 46 -4.89 5.64 8.91
C LEU A 46 -4.90 4.27 9.60
N GLU A 47 -5.84 4.02 10.51
CA GLU A 47 -6.00 2.70 11.14
C GLU A 47 -6.26 1.58 10.11
N ARG A 48 -7.12 1.85 9.12
CA ARG A 48 -7.39 0.89 8.03
C ARG A 48 -6.15 0.64 7.17
N VAL A 49 -5.38 1.68 6.86
CA VAL A 49 -4.11 1.56 6.14
C VAL A 49 -3.10 0.73 6.95
N HIS A 50 -2.98 0.95 8.26
CA HIS A 50 -2.13 0.13 9.13
C HIS A 50 -2.54 -1.36 9.13
N ALA A 51 -3.85 -1.64 9.20
CA ALA A 51 -4.35 -3.00 9.13
C ALA A 51 -4.05 -3.67 7.77
N GLU A 52 -4.22 -2.94 6.67
CA GLU A 52 -3.89 -3.40 5.31
C GLU A 52 -2.40 -3.73 5.17
N ILE A 53 -1.52 -2.82 5.62
CA ILE A 53 -0.05 -3.02 5.59
C ILE A 53 0.35 -4.25 6.43
N SER A 54 -0.25 -4.41 7.62
CA SER A 54 0.00 -5.55 8.49
C SER A 54 -0.36 -6.88 7.84
N GLN A 55 -1.52 -6.94 7.16
CA GLN A 55 -1.94 -8.14 6.45
C GLN A 55 -1.06 -8.40 5.22
N ASN A 56 -0.79 -7.38 4.41
CA ASN A 56 0.10 -7.47 3.25
C ASN A 56 1.49 -8.00 3.64
N ARG A 57 2.01 -7.58 4.79
CA ARG A 57 3.28 -8.06 5.34
C ARG A 57 3.25 -9.55 5.62
N ILE A 58 2.22 -10.04 6.31
CA ILE A 58 2.07 -11.47 6.64
C ILE A 58 2.04 -12.29 5.33
N ASP A 59 1.20 -11.87 4.39
CA ASP A 59 1.05 -12.56 3.10
C ASP A 59 2.37 -12.59 2.31
N MET A 60 3.13 -11.48 2.35
CA MET A 60 4.44 -11.40 1.70
C MET A 60 5.48 -12.32 2.33
N ILE A 61 5.55 -12.36 3.66
CA ILE A 61 6.46 -13.27 4.39
C ILE A 61 6.19 -14.72 4.01
N ASP A 62 4.92 -15.13 4.01
CA ASP A 62 4.54 -16.49 3.67
C ASP A 62 4.83 -16.82 2.20
N SER A 63 4.60 -15.87 1.30
CA SER A 63 4.92 -16.01 -0.12
C SER A 63 6.42 -16.16 -0.37
N ASN A 64 7.26 -15.33 0.26
CA ASN A 64 8.72 -15.42 0.18
C ASN A 64 9.25 -16.75 0.72
N LYS A 65 8.74 -17.20 1.88
CA LYS A 65 9.13 -18.52 2.44
C LYS A 65 8.87 -19.66 1.46
N LEU A 66 7.73 -19.65 0.77
CA LEU A 66 7.42 -20.66 -0.25
C LEU A 66 8.33 -20.55 -1.48
N ASN A 67 8.55 -19.33 -1.97
CA ASN A 67 9.42 -19.09 -3.12
C ASN A 67 10.88 -19.48 -2.86
N LEU A 68 11.41 -19.18 -1.66
CA LEU A 68 12.75 -19.57 -1.26
C LEU A 68 12.90 -21.09 -1.22
N ARG A 69 11.93 -21.80 -0.62
CA ARG A 69 11.91 -23.27 -0.62
C ARG A 69 11.89 -23.86 -2.03
N ASN A 70 11.07 -23.31 -2.91
CA ASN A 70 11.01 -23.72 -4.31
C ASN A 70 12.32 -23.45 -5.04
N LEU A 71 12.94 -22.28 -4.82
CA LEU A 71 14.22 -21.91 -5.42
C LEU A 71 15.36 -22.85 -4.98
N GLU A 72 15.43 -23.20 -3.69
CA GLU A 72 16.43 -24.13 -3.17
C GLU A 72 16.25 -25.54 -3.76
N ALA A 73 15.01 -26.04 -3.79
CA ALA A 73 14.69 -27.34 -4.36
C ALA A 73 14.96 -27.39 -5.86
N LEU A 74 14.60 -26.34 -6.60
CA LEU A 74 14.89 -26.19 -8.02
C LEU A 74 16.40 -26.22 -8.29
N ARG A 75 17.18 -25.45 -7.52
CA ARG A 75 18.66 -25.44 -7.64
C ARG A 75 19.27 -26.79 -7.34
N LYS A 76 18.72 -27.54 -6.37
CA LYS A 76 19.16 -28.89 -6.05
C LYS A 76 18.86 -29.86 -7.20
N ALA A 77 17.62 -29.86 -7.69
CA ALA A 77 17.16 -30.72 -8.78
C ALA A 77 17.97 -30.50 -10.07
N MET A 78 18.27 -29.24 -10.44
CA MET A 78 19.12 -28.92 -11.59
C MET A 78 20.53 -29.53 -11.49
N ARG A 79 21.11 -29.63 -10.27
CA ARG A 79 22.45 -30.19 -10.05
C ARG A 79 22.47 -31.72 -10.02
N GLU A 80 21.42 -32.34 -9.47
CA GLU A 80 21.42 -33.77 -9.14
C GLU A 80 20.64 -34.63 -10.16
N GLU A 81 19.57 -34.09 -10.74
CA GLU A 81 18.58 -34.85 -11.52
C GLU A 81 18.42 -34.30 -12.95
N GLY A 82 18.97 -33.12 -13.23
CA GLY A 82 18.93 -32.45 -14.53
C GLY A 82 17.80 -31.42 -14.65
N SER A 83 17.64 -30.87 -15.86
CA SER A 83 16.71 -29.75 -16.12
C SER A 83 15.50 -30.15 -16.98
N THR A 84 14.87 -31.29 -16.67
CA THR A 84 13.64 -31.72 -17.35
C THR A 84 12.40 -31.21 -16.62
N ILE A 85 11.27 -31.10 -17.32
CA ILE A 85 10.02 -30.68 -16.68
C ILE A 85 9.54 -31.66 -15.61
N ASP A 86 9.78 -32.96 -15.77
CA ASP A 86 9.36 -33.98 -14.80
C ASP A 86 10.08 -33.81 -13.46
N THR A 87 11.36 -33.41 -13.52
CA THR A 87 12.21 -33.14 -12.37
C THR A 87 11.93 -31.77 -11.74
N LEU A 88 11.77 -30.73 -12.56
CA LEU A 88 11.66 -29.35 -12.07
C LEU A 88 10.22 -28.91 -11.78
N GLY A 89 9.24 -29.49 -12.48
CA GLY A 89 7.83 -29.09 -12.45
C GLY A 89 7.23 -28.86 -11.06
N PRO A 90 7.47 -29.73 -10.06
CA PRO A 90 6.99 -29.52 -8.70
C PRO A 90 7.45 -28.22 -8.04
N TYR A 91 8.58 -27.66 -8.48
CA TYR A 91 9.22 -26.47 -7.91
C TYR A 91 9.06 -25.22 -8.77
N LEU A 92 8.40 -25.32 -9.93
CA LEU A 92 8.12 -24.17 -10.79
C LEU A 92 6.93 -23.35 -10.29
N HIS A 93 6.28 -23.74 -9.19
CA HIS A 93 5.20 -22.94 -8.62
C HIS A 93 5.72 -21.59 -8.11
N ILE A 94 5.09 -20.50 -8.58
CA ILE A 94 5.32 -19.14 -8.09
C ILE A 94 4.24 -18.80 -7.09
N SER A 95 4.64 -18.50 -5.86
CA SER A 95 3.76 -17.84 -4.89
C SER A 95 3.86 -16.33 -5.10
N SER A 96 2.71 -15.66 -5.24
CA SER A 96 2.63 -14.20 -5.20
C SER A 96 1.62 -13.81 -4.14
N ALA A 97 2.04 -13.00 -3.17
CA ALA A 97 1.12 -12.40 -2.21
C ALA A 97 0.05 -11.56 -2.92
N SER A 98 -1.18 -11.60 -2.44
CA SER A 98 -2.29 -10.79 -2.94
C SER A 98 -2.34 -9.46 -2.20
N LEU A 99 -1.42 -8.57 -2.54
CA LEU A 99 -1.28 -7.29 -1.85
C LEU A 99 -2.42 -6.33 -2.20
N SER A 100 -3.06 -5.75 -1.18
CA SER A 100 -4.09 -4.73 -1.34
C SER A 100 -3.51 -3.31 -1.25
N ASP A 101 -4.08 -2.38 -1.99
CA ASP A 101 -3.86 -0.92 -1.87
C ASP A 101 -5.17 -0.13 -1.70
N SER A 102 -6.25 -0.84 -1.36
CA SER A 102 -7.61 -0.30 -1.35
C SER A 102 -7.81 0.78 -0.29
N SER A 103 -7.21 0.60 0.89
CA SER A 103 -7.31 1.55 2.01
C SER A 103 -6.58 2.84 1.67
N TRP A 104 -5.36 2.71 1.13
CA TRP A 104 -4.57 3.85 0.67
C TRP A 104 -5.21 4.59 -0.50
N THR A 105 -5.74 3.86 -1.48
CA THR A 105 -6.44 4.46 -2.62
C THR A 105 -7.70 5.20 -2.18
N SER A 106 -8.46 4.64 -1.22
CA SER A 106 -9.64 5.30 -0.66
C SER A 106 -9.29 6.56 0.11
N ALA A 107 -8.20 6.54 0.90
CA ALA A 107 -7.71 7.71 1.61
C ALA A 107 -7.32 8.85 0.65
N LYS A 108 -6.64 8.54 -0.45
CA LYS A 108 -6.32 9.51 -1.52
C LYS A 108 -7.56 10.18 -2.13
N MET A 109 -8.70 9.48 -2.18
CA MET A 109 -9.92 10.00 -2.80
C MET A 109 -10.83 10.81 -1.86
N THR A 110 -10.62 10.75 -0.55
CA THR A 110 -11.60 11.24 0.46
C THR A 110 -11.16 12.51 1.20
N GLU A 111 -10.17 13.24 0.68
CA GLU A 111 -9.57 14.46 1.27
C GLU A 111 -8.94 14.29 2.67
N VAL A 112 -9.11 13.13 3.31
CA VAL A 112 -8.60 12.82 4.65
C VAL A 112 -7.08 12.94 4.77
N LEU A 113 -6.34 12.79 3.67
CA LEU A 113 -4.89 12.98 3.66
C LEU A 113 -4.49 14.38 4.12
N GLY A 114 -5.31 15.41 3.87
CA GLY A 114 -5.01 16.78 4.29
C GLY A 114 -4.95 16.98 5.82
N LYS A 115 -5.46 16.01 6.59
CA LYS A 115 -5.40 16.01 8.06
C LYS A 115 -4.30 15.13 8.63
N MET A 116 -3.67 14.31 7.81
CA MET A 116 -2.57 13.46 8.26
C MET A 116 -1.25 14.26 8.35
N PRO A 117 -0.33 13.88 9.25
CA PRO A 117 1.01 14.44 9.25
C PRO A 117 1.70 14.22 7.90
N MET A 118 2.36 15.25 7.37
CA MET A 118 3.03 15.19 6.06
C MET A 118 4.10 14.08 5.99
N GLU A 119 4.80 13.84 7.10
CA GLU A 119 5.79 12.76 7.23
C GLU A 119 5.14 11.39 6.98
N THR A 120 4.02 11.10 7.65
CA THR A 120 3.25 9.86 7.47
C THR A 120 2.76 9.69 6.03
N ILE A 121 2.30 10.76 5.38
CA ILE A 121 1.89 10.70 3.96
C ILE A 121 3.09 10.34 3.08
N GLY A 122 4.26 10.91 3.34
CA GLY A 122 5.50 10.62 2.62
C GLY A 122 5.94 9.17 2.78
N GLU A 123 5.91 8.65 4.00
CA GLU A 123 6.22 7.24 4.31
C GLU A 123 5.27 6.28 3.59
N LEU A 124 3.96 6.54 3.67
CA LEU A 124 2.95 5.73 2.98
C LEU A 124 3.13 5.77 1.46
N ALA A 125 3.40 6.94 0.88
CA ALA A 125 3.63 7.07 -0.56
C ALA A 125 4.82 6.22 -1.02
N ALA A 126 5.96 6.28 -0.31
CA ALA A 126 7.15 5.51 -0.62
C ALA A 126 6.93 3.98 -0.44
N LEU A 127 6.19 3.59 0.61
CA LEU A 127 5.83 2.20 0.87
C LEU A 127 4.97 1.62 -0.26
N TYR A 128 3.90 2.32 -0.66
CA TYR A 128 3.03 1.85 -1.73
C TYR A 128 3.69 1.92 -3.12
N GLU A 129 4.66 2.83 -3.34
CA GLU A 129 5.50 2.82 -4.54
C GLU A 129 6.37 1.56 -4.60
N THR A 130 6.98 1.16 -3.47
CA THR A 130 7.74 -0.09 -3.37
C THR A 130 6.84 -1.32 -3.62
N GLN A 131 5.63 -1.33 -3.04
CA GLN A 131 4.63 -2.37 -3.27
C GLN A 131 4.24 -2.45 -4.76
N GLN A 132 4.04 -1.30 -5.41
CA GLN A 132 3.73 -1.24 -6.82
C GLN A 132 4.86 -1.83 -7.67
N TYR A 133 6.11 -1.46 -7.38
CA TYR A 133 7.27 -1.99 -8.10
C TYR A 133 7.37 -3.52 -8.01
N PHE A 134 7.19 -4.08 -6.80
CA PHE A 134 7.11 -5.54 -6.61
C PHE A 134 5.99 -6.16 -7.44
N THR A 135 4.79 -5.58 -7.39
CA THR A 135 3.61 -6.10 -8.08
C THR A 135 3.78 -6.08 -9.60
N GLU A 136 4.41 -5.04 -10.14
CA GLU A 136 4.75 -4.94 -11.56
C GLU A 136 5.75 -6.03 -11.98
N TYR A 137 6.78 -6.28 -11.16
CA TYR A 137 7.73 -7.36 -11.43
C TYR A 137 7.09 -8.74 -11.35
N ALA A 138 6.24 -9.01 -10.35
CA ALA A 138 5.52 -10.27 -10.21
C ALA A 138 4.63 -10.55 -11.43
N ARG A 139 3.92 -9.53 -11.93
CA ARG A 139 3.14 -9.63 -13.18
C ARG A 139 4.01 -9.90 -14.40
N PHE A 140 5.16 -9.25 -14.50
CA PHE A 140 6.13 -9.51 -15.55
C PHE A 140 6.58 -10.98 -15.53
N LEU A 141 7.01 -11.50 -14.38
CA LEU A 141 7.43 -12.90 -14.26
C LEU A 141 6.28 -13.87 -14.59
N MET A 142 5.05 -13.59 -14.14
CA MET A 142 3.90 -14.44 -14.46
C MET A 142 3.60 -14.49 -15.96
N LYS A 143 3.89 -13.41 -16.70
CA LYS A 143 3.79 -13.39 -18.16
C LYS A 143 4.87 -14.26 -18.81
N GLU A 144 6.11 -14.15 -18.34
CA GLU A 144 7.24 -14.96 -18.82
C GLU A 144 7.15 -16.44 -18.42
N TYR A 145 6.36 -16.74 -17.39
CA TYR A 145 6.18 -18.09 -16.84
C TYR A 145 5.89 -19.15 -17.90
N THR A 146 4.94 -18.87 -18.78
CA THR A 146 4.50 -19.83 -19.80
C THR A 146 5.60 -20.11 -20.81
N GLU A 147 6.35 -19.07 -21.22
CA GLU A 147 7.47 -19.21 -22.15
C GLU A 147 8.62 -20.00 -21.51
N LEU A 148 9.03 -19.62 -20.30
CA LEU A 148 10.11 -20.29 -19.57
C LEU A 148 9.79 -21.77 -19.30
N THR A 149 8.57 -22.08 -18.86
CA THR A 149 8.17 -23.47 -18.59
C THR A 149 8.04 -24.30 -19.87
N SER A 150 7.55 -23.70 -20.97
CA SER A 150 7.54 -24.32 -22.29
C SER A 150 8.97 -24.61 -22.79
N ASP A 151 9.91 -23.69 -22.62
CA ASP A 151 11.30 -23.87 -23.01
C ASP A 151 12.01 -24.94 -22.17
N ILE A 152 11.69 -25.05 -20.87
CA ILE A 152 12.16 -26.15 -20.02
C ILE A 152 11.64 -27.50 -20.54
N GLN A 153 10.38 -27.55 -20.97
CA GLN A 153 9.74 -28.79 -21.40
C GLN A 153 10.15 -29.23 -22.81
N PHE A 154 10.21 -28.31 -23.76
CA PHE A 154 10.34 -28.61 -25.19
C PHE A 154 11.52 -27.90 -25.87
N GLY A 155 12.15 -26.95 -25.20
CA GLY A 155 13.19 -26.11 -25.79
C GLY A 155 14.53 -26.82 -25.98
N PRO A 156 15.33 -26.42 -27.00
CA PRO A 156 16.68 -26.95 -27.20
C PRO A 156 17.63 -26.56 -26.06
N ASP A 157 17.38 -25.43 -25.38
CA ASP A 157 18.21 -24.84 -24.32
C ASP A 157 17.55 -24.93 -22.93
N ARG A 158 16.93 -26.06 -22.59
CA ARG A 158 16.15 -26.24 -21.35
C ARG A 158 16.88 -25.84 -20.06
N GLU A 159 18.18 -26.10 -19.96
CA GLU A 159 19.00 -25.76 -18.79
C GLU A 159 19.10 -24.24 -18.62
N LYS A 160 19.28 -23.52 -19.73
CA LYS A 160 19.32 -22.05 -19.72
C LYS A 160 17.97 -21.47 -19.32
N ALA A 161 16.86 -22.06 -19.77
CA ALA A 161 15.52 -21.65 -19.36
C ALA A 161 15.28 -21.90 -17.86
N ALA A 162 15.70 -23.04 -17.33
CA ALA A 162 15.62 -23.35 -15.90
C ALA A 162 16.45 -22.37 -15.03
N VAL A 163 17.67 -22.03 -15.48
CA VAL A 163 18.51 -21.03 -14.80
C VAL A 163 17.85 -19.65 -14.82
N LYS A 164 17.29 -19.22 -15.96
CA LYS A 164 16.56 -17.94 -16.06
C LYS A 164 15.35 -17.91 -15.11
N PHE A 165 14.57 -18.99 -15.07
CA PHE A 165 13.44 -19.10 -14.14
C PHE A 165 13.90 -18.94 -12.69
N ALA A 166 14.96 -19.67 -12.29
CA ALA A 166 15.53 -19.57 -10.95
C ALA A 166 16.04 -18.15 -10.63
N GLN A 167 16.62 -17.44 -11.61
CA GLN A 167 17.06 -16.06 -11.45
C GLN A 167 15.88 -15.11 -11.23
N HIS A 168 14.82 -15.22 -12.02
CA HIS A 168 13.63 -14.40 -11.85
C HIS A 168 12.93 -14.65 -10.50
N LEU A 169 12.82 -15.91 -10.08
CA LEU A 169 12.26 -16.26 -8.78
C LEU A 169 13.11 -15.69 -7.63
N ALA A 170 14.45 -15.71 -7.76
CA ALA A 170 15.35 -15.11 -6.78
C ALA A 170 15.20 -13.57 -6.71
N ILE A 171 15.07 -12.90 -7.86
CA ILE A 171 14.83 -11.45 -7.90
C ILE A 171 13.48 -11.12 -7.25
N MET A 172 12.41 -11.84 -7.60
CA MET A 172 11.10 -11.64 -7.01
C MET A 172 11.13 -11.81 -5.48
N ASN A 173 11.82 -12.83 -4.97
CA ASN A 173 11.97 -13.04 -3.53
C ASN A 173 12.75 -11.90 -2.86
N SER A 174 13.83 -11.41 -3.47
CA SER A 174 14.62 -10.28 -2.96
C SER A 174 13.81 -8.97 -2.92
N LEU A 175 12.98 -8.72 -3.95
CA LEU A 175 12.05 -7.58 -3.94
C LEU A 175 10.97 -7.75 -2.86
N GLY A 176 10.49 -8.98 -2.65
CA GLY A 176 9.57 -9.29 -1.56
C GLY A 176 10.19 -9.03 -0.19
N GLU A 177 11.45 -9.41 0.03
CA GLU A 177 12.19 -9.13 1.28
C GLU A 177 12.35 -7.63 1.51
N GLN A 178 12.72 -6.87 0.46
CA GLN A 178 12.79 -5.41 0.54
C GLN A 178 11.43 -4.81 0.91
N LEU A 179 10.34 -5.31 0.34
CA LEU A 179 9.00 -4.83 0.66
C LEU A 179 8.59 -5.17 2.11
N VAL A 180 8.95 -6.35 2.61
CA VAL A 180 8.74 -6.72 4.02
C VAL A 180 9.50 -5.75 4.94
N GLN A 181 10.75 -5.42 4.61
CA GLN A 181 11.52 -4.44 5.39
C GLN A 181 10.83 -3.07 5.40
N THR A 182 10.34 -2.61 4.26
CA THR A 182 9.59 -1.34 4.19
C THR A 182 8.32 -1.37 5.03
N TYR A 183 7.62 -2.51 5.09
CA TYR A 183 6.48 -2.69 6.00
C TYR A 183 6.91 -2.69 7.48
N ASP A 184 8.01 -3.35 7.81
CA ASP A 184 8.56 -3.41 9.17
C ASP A 184 8.97 -2.02 9.67
N ASP A 185 9.64 -1.24 8.83
CA ASP A 185 10.05 0.13 9.14
C ASP A 185 8.83 1.01 9.44
N PHE A 186 7.77 0.92 8.62
CA PHE A 186 6.54 1.68 8.83
C PHE A 186 5.75 1.23 10.06
N LEU A 187 5.61 -0.08 10.27
CA LEU A 187 4.92 -0.65 11.42
C LEU A 187 5.73 -0.58 12.72
N LYS A 188 7.01 -0.22 12.63
CA LYS A 188 7.97 -0.20 13.74
C LYS A 188 8.06 -1.54 14.45
N VAL A 189 8.04 -2.62 13.67
CA VAL A 189 8.25 -3.97 14.19
C VAL A 189 9.72 -4.10 14.54
N GLU A 190 10.06 -4.20 15.83
CA GLU A 190 11.41 -4.57 16.23
C GLU A 190 11.69 -5.99 15.72
N GLU A 191 12.80 -6.19 15.01
CA GLU A 191 13.28 -7.53 14.69
C GLU A 191 13.40 -8.30 16.01
N ALA A 192 12.56 -9.33 16.18
CA ALA A 192 12.77 -10.31 17.21
C ALA A 192 14.10 -10.99 16.89
N VAL A 193 15.16 -10.58 17.60
CA VAL A 193 16.47 -11.24 17.57
C VAL A 193 16.27 -12.68 18.05
N GLU A 194 16.08 -13.60 17.11
CA GLU A 194 16.19 -15.06 17.32
C GLU A 194 17.58 -15.56 16.91
#